data_AF-A0A6N8Z3W4-F1
#
_entry.id   AF-A0A6N8Z3W4-F1
#
_cell.length_a   1.000
_cell.length_b   1.000
_cell.length_c   1.000
_cell.angle_alpha   90.00
_cell.angle_beta   90.00
_cell.angle_gamma   90.00
#
_symmetry.space_group_name_H-M   'P 1'
#
loop_
_entity.id
_entity.type
_entity.pdbx_description
1 polymer ?
#
loop_
_entity_poly.entity_id
_entity_poly.type
_entity_poly.pdbx_seq_one_letter_code
_entity_poly.pdbx_strand_id
1 'polypeptide(L)'
;MTTKRTRKLPEPPEIALTPLAVVTDKNQLTLAEGILTNFPGVDCFEVTVEDGRMVLTPFEDTTIEGVWAIIDALGITEEDVADAVKWARGRWMW
;
A
#
# COMPACT_ATOMS: atom_id res chain seq x y z
N MET A 1 -10.42 -6.95 69.08
CA MET A 1 -9.93 -7.51 67.80
C MET A 1 -10.84 -7.00 66.70
N THR A 2 -10.38 -6.02 65.91
CA THR A 2 -11.22 -5.33 64.91
C THR A 2 -10.64 -5.58 63.53
N THR A 3 -11.28 -6.45 62.76
CA THR A 3 -10.82 -6.89 61.44
C THR A 3 -11.18 -5.84 60.39
N LYS A 4 -10.18 -5.22 59.76
CA LYS A 4 -10.37 -4.25 58.67
C LYS A 4 -10.79 -4.98 57.40
N ARG A 5 -11.99 -4.70 56.90
CA ARG A 5 -12.49 -5.16 55.61
C ARG A 5 -11.95 -4.24 54.51
N THR A 6 -10.92 -4.68 53.80
CA THR A 6 -10.43 -4.01 52.59
C THR A 6 -11.42 -4.24 51.45
N ARG A 7 -12.10 -3.19 50.99
CA ARG A 7 -12.90 -3.24 49.75
C ARG A 7 -11.93 -3.09 48.57
N LYS A 8 -11.76 -4.15 47.78
CA LYS A 8 -11.06 -4.08 46.49
C LYS A 8 -11.90 -3.19 45.57
N LEU A 9 -11.29 -2.11 45.06
CA LEU A 9 -11.92 -1.22 44.08
C LEU A 9 -12.09 -2.02 42.76
N PRO A 10 -13.24 -1.96 42.07
CA PRO A 10 -13.40 -2.62 40.79
C PRO A 10 -12.35 -2.09 39.81
N GLU A 11 -11.67 -3.00 39.11
CA GLU A 11 -10.73 -2.66 38.05
C GLU A 11 -11.52 -1.90 36.95
N PRO A 12 -11.06 -0.71 36.52
CA PRO A 12 -11.78 0.07 35.53
C PRO A 12 -11.91 -0.75 34.24
N PRO A 13 -13.04 -0.62 33.51
CA PRO A 13 -13.20 -1.32 32.25
C PRO A 13 -12.04 -0.93 31.33
N GLU A 14 -11.35 -1.93 30.81
CA GLU A 14 -10.34 -1.77 29.77
C GLU A 14 -11.06 -1.29 28.51
N ILE A 15 -11.26 0.02 28.40
CA ILE A 15 -11.65 0.65 27.16
C ILE A 15 -10.42 0.49 26.26
N ALA A 16 -10.39 -0.59 25.48
CA ALA A 16 -9.45 -0.73 24.39
C ALA A 16 -9.68 0.46 23.46
N LEU A 17 -8.90 1.52 23.64
CA LEU A 17 -8.84 2.63 22.71
C LEU A 17 -8.35 2.02 21.40
N THR A 18 -9.26 1.79 20.46
CA THR A 18 -8.90 1.44 19.09
C THR A 18 -7.92 2.50 18.60
N PRO A 19 -6.67 2.14 18.28
CA PRO A 19 -5.68 3.12 17.89
C PRO A 19 -6.16 3.84 16.62
N LEU A 20 -6.40 5.14 16.73
CA LEU A 20 -6.62 6.01 15.59
C LEU A 20 -5.26 6.26 14.95
N ALA A 21 -4.99 5.58 13.83
CA ALA A 21 -3.81 5.86 13.04
C ALA A 21 -3.99 7.19 12.30
N VAL A 22 -3.08 8.14 12.55
CA VAL A 22 -2.99 9.35 11.73
C VAL A 22 -2.39 8.93 10.39
N VAL A 23 -3.14 9.14 9.31
CA VAL A 23 -2.67 8.85 7.95
C VAL A 23 -1.57 9.85 7.60
N THR A 24 -0.37 9.34 7.29
CA THR A 24 0.76 10.10 6.78
C THR A 24 1.10 9.62 5.37
N ASP A 25 1.89 10.41 4.64
CA ASP A 25 2.36 10.11 3.28
C ASP A 25 3.17 8.80 3.18
N LYS A 26 3.63 8.26 4.30
CA LYS A 26 4.50 7.06 4.37
C LYS A 26 3.89 5.89 5.14
N ASN A 27 2.58 5.92 5.37
CA ASN A 27 1.94 4.84 6.11
C ASN A 27 1.93 3.54 5.28
N GLN A 28 2.53 2.47 5.81
CA GLN A 28 2.53 1.15 5.18
C GLN A 28 1.32 0.34 5.68
N LEU A 29 0.58 -0.27 4.75
CA LEU A 29 -0.50 -1.19 5.06
C LEU A 29 0.00 -2.63 4.90
N THR A 30 0.05 -3.37 6.00
CA THR A 30 0.43 -4.79 5.98
C THR A 30 -0.81 -5.65 5.82
N LEU A 31 -0.85 -6.48 4.79
CA LEU A 31 -1.92 -7.47 4.59
C LEU A 31 -1.57 -8.77 5.33
N ALA A 32 -2.58 -9.40 5.92
CA ALA A 32 -2.40 -10.69 6.58
C ALA A 32 -2.19 -11.83 5.56
N GLU A 33 -1.32 -12.78 5.88
CA GLU A 33 -1.01 -13.94 5.04
C GLU A 33 -2.26 -14.74 4.61
N GLY A 34 -3.24 -14.88 5.51
CA GLY A 34 -4.50 -15.56 5.21
C GLY A 34 -5.33 -14.88 4.11
N ILE A 35 -5.18 -13.58 3.92
CA ILE A 35 -5.82 -12.85 2.81
C ILE A 35 -5.06 -13.11 1.51
N LEU A 36 -3.73 -13.03 1.55
CA LEU A 36 -2.85 -13.24 0.39
C LEU A 36 -2.96 -14.66 -0.19
N THR A 37 -3.29 -15.66 0.63
CA THR A 37 -3.51 -17.05 0.18
C THR A 37 -4.60 -17.17 -0.88
N ASN A 38 -5.55 -16.23 -0.94
CA ASN A 38 -6.61 -16.22 -1.96
C ASN A 38 -6.14 -15.71 -3.33
N PHE A 39 -4.93 -15.17 -3.41
CA PHE A 39 -4.35 -14.53 -4.59
C PHE A 39 -2.97 -15.14 -4.92
N PRO A 40 -2.90 -16.43 -5.30
CA PRO A 40 -1.63 -17.10 -5.59
C PRO A 40 -0.97 -16.53 -6.84
N GLY A 41 0.34 -16.28 -6.77
CA GLY A 41 1.13 -15.78 -7.91
C GLY A 41 0.94 -14.30 -8.22
N VAL A 42 0.35 -13.54 -7.28
CA VAL A 42 0.18 -12.09 -7.40
C VAL A 42 1.30 -11.40 -6.65
N ASP A 43 2.17 -10.70 -7.37
CA ASP A 43 3.30 -9.97 -6.80
C ASP A 43 2.96 -8.50 -6.48
N CYS A 44 1.94 -7.94 -7.16
CA CYS A 44 1.53 -6.55 -7.01
C CYS A 44 0.01 -6.39 -7.04
N PHE A 45 -0.47 -5.31 -6.42
CA PHE A 45 -1.86 -4.90 -6.46
C PHE A 45 -1.95 -3.48 -7.00
N GLU A 46 -2.87 -3.26 -7.94
CA GLU A 46 -3.33 -1.92 -8.26
C GLU A 46 -4.19 -1.40 -7.10
N VAL A 47 -3.99 -0.14 -6.71
CA VAL A 47 -4.72 0.48 -5.60
C VAL A 47 -5.57 1.61 -6.14
N THR A 48 -6.89 1.48 -6.04
CA THR A 48 -7.86 2.50 -6.44
C THR A 48 -8.72 2.93 -5.26
N VAL A 49 -9.42 4.06 -5.41
CA VAL A 49 -10.41 4.52 -4.43
C VAL A 49 -11.79 4.50 -5.07
N GLU A 50 -12.67 3.68 -4.53
CA GLU A 50 -14.06 3.53 -4.98
C GLU A 50 -15.00 3.70 -3.79
N ASP A 51 -15.97 4.60 -3.89
CA ASP A 51 -16.95 4.87 -2.82
C ASP A 51 -16.34 5.10 -1.42
N GLY A 52 -15.18 5.76 -1.38
CA GLY A 52 -14.44 6.04 -0.14
C GLY A 52 -13.71 4.83 0.46
N ARG A 53 -13.57 3.74 -0.30
CA ARG A 53 -12.83 2.53 0.08
C ARG A 53 -11.57 2.40 -0.77
N MET A 54 -10.49 1.94 -0.16
CA MET A 54 -9.33 1.47 -0.92
C MET A 54 -9.64 0.07 -1.47
N VAL A 55 -9.60 -0.07 -2.78
CA VAL A 55 -9.75 -1.36 -3.47
C VAL A 55 -8.37 -1.78 -3.94
N LEU A 56 -7.99 -3.01 -3.57
CA LEU A 56 -6.75 -3.64 -4.01
C LEU A 56 -7.11 -4.70 -5.04
N THR A 57 -6.76 -4.46 -6.30
CA THR A 57 -7.00 -5.38 -7.41
C THR A 57 -5.71 -6.12 -7.73
N PRO A 58 -5.69 -7.46 -7.77
CA PRO A 58 -4.54 -8.21 -8.23
C PRO A 58 -4.06 -7.68 -9.57
N PHE A 59 -2.81 -7.24 -9.63
CA PHE A 59 -2.20 -6.81 -10.87
C PHE A 59 -1.51 -8.01 -11.49
N GLU A 60 -2.04 -8.52 -12.59
CA GLU A 60 -1.33 -9.50 -13.40
C GLU A 60 -0.17 -8.80 -14.11
N ASP A 61 1.04 -9.37 -14.00
CA ASP A 61 2.21 -8.83 -14.69
C ASP A 61 1.88 -8.63 -16.17
N THR A 62 2.06 -7.39 -16.63
CA THR A 62 1.97 -7.12 -18.05
C THR A 62 3.13 -7.86 -18.70
N THR A 63 2.82 -8.84 -19.54
CA THR A 63 3.81 -9.54 -20.37
C THR A 63 4.67 -8.51 -21.11
N ILE A 64 5.93 -8.85 -21.41
CA ILE A 64 6.81 -7.96 -22.19
C ILE A 64 6.11 -7.50 -23.48
N GLU A 65 5.33 -8.39 -24.10
CA GLU A 65 4.49 -8.14 -25.26
C GLU A 65 3.41 -7.08 -24.98
N GLY A 66 2.74 -7.14 -23.83
CA GLY A 66 1.77 -6.13 -23.40
C GLY A 66 2.42 -4.76 -23.16
N VAL A 67 3.64 -4.74 -22.61
CA VAL A 67 4.40 -3.50 -22.43
C VAL A 67 4.77 -2.90 -23.78
N TRP A 68 5.23 -3.71 -24.74
CA TRP A 68 5.51 -3.24 -26.10
C TRP A 68 4.27 -2.71 -26.81
N ALA A 69 3.11 -3.35 -26.63
CA ALA A 69 1.86 -2.86 -27.20
C ALA A 69 1.44 -1.49 -26.65
N ILE A 70 1.71 -1.23 -25.36
CA ILE A 70 1.46 0.09 -24.76
C ILE A 70 2.43 1.15 -25.31
N ILE A 71 3.72 0.81 -25.45
CA ILE A 71 4.73 1.71 -26.02
C ILE A 71 4.36 2.10 -27.45
N ASP A 72 3.95 1.12 -28.28
CA ASP A 72 3.51 1.34 -29.65
C ASP A 72 2.22 2.18 -29.72
N ALA A 73 1.23 1.87 -28.87
CA ALA A 73 -0.03 2.62 -28.81
C ALA A 73 0.15 4.09 -28.39
N LEU A 74 1.16 4.38 -27.57
CA LEU A 74 1.53 5.74 -27.17
C LEU A 74 2.38 6.45 -28.23
N GLY A 75 2.80 5.76 -29.30
CA GLY A 75 3.64 6.29 -30.35
C GLY A 75 5.05 6.64 -29.89
N ILE A 76 5.52 6.01 -28.81
CA ILE A 76 6.85 6.26 -28.24
C ILE A 76 7.90 5.66 -29.16
N THR A 77 8.84 6.49 -29.59
CA THR A 77 9.92 6.14 -30.50
C THR A 77 11.26 6.01 -29.76
N GLU A 78 12.27 5.50 -30.46
CA GLU A 78 13.65 5.47 -29.92
C GLU A 78 14.19 6.88 -29.60
N GLU A 79 13.75 7.90 -30.34
CA GLU A 79 14.12 9.31 -30.07
C GLU A 79 13.53 9.79 -28.75
N ASP A 80 12.28 9.45 -28.44
CA ASP A 80 11.64 9.80 -27.17
C ASP A 80 12.39 9.19 -25.97
N VAL A 81 12.86 7.94 -26.12
CA VAL A 81 13.68 7.27 -25.09
C VAL A 81 15.04 7.96 -24.96
N ALA A 82 15.69 8.30 -26.07
CA ALA A 82 16.98 8.98 -26.07
C ALA A 82 16.90 10.36 -25.39
N ASP A 83 15.84 11.12 -25.68
CA ASP A 83 15.59 12.42 -25.08
C ASP A 83 15.27 12.32 -23.59
N ALA A 84 14.46 11.33 -23.18
CA ALA A 84 14.18 11.07 -21.76
C ALA A 84 15.45 10.71 -20.98
N VAL A 85 16.33 9.87 -21.54
CA VAL A 85 17.62 9.51 -20.92
C VAL A 85 18.56 10.71 -20.85
N LYS A 86 18.64 11.51 -21.92
CA LYS A 86 19.46 12.73 -21.95
C LYS A 86 18.99 13.75 -20.92
N TRP A 87 17.69 13.95 -20.80
CA TRP A 87 17.08 14.80 -19.78
C TRP A 87 17.39 14.28 -18.37
N ALA A 88 17.19 12.99 -18.11
CA ALA A 88 17.45 12.39 -16.80
C ALA A 88 18.91 12.56 -16.40
N ARG A 89 19.86 12.32 -17.32
CA ARG A 89 21.31 12.49 -17.05
C ARG A 89 21.72 13.94 -16.87
N GLY A 90 21.08 14.90 -17.55
CA GLY A 90 21.31 16.33 -17.32
C GLY A 90 20.78 16.82 -15.96
N ARG A 91 19.83 16.10 -15.37
CA ARG A 91 19.16 16.46 -14.12
C ARG A 91 19.91 16.04 -12.85
N TRP A 92 20.97 15.22 -12.97
CA TRP A 92 21.78 14.78 -11.82
C TRP A 92 22.87 15.79 -11.41
N MET A 93 22.77 17.02 -11.90
CA MET A 93 23.70 18.11 -11.57
C MET A 93 23.01 19.18 -10.71
N TRP A 94 22.30 18.77 -9.65
CA TRP A 94 21.88 19.60 -8.51
C TRP A 94 21.77 18.74 -7.26
#